data_AF-A0A8S9TAJ2-F1
#
_entry.id   AF-A0A8S9TAJ2-F1
#
_cell.length_a   1.000
_cell.length_b   1.000
_cell.length_c   1.000
_cell.angle_alpha   90.00
_cell.angle_beta   90.00
_cell.angle_gamma   90.00
#
_symmetry.space_group_name_H-M   'P 1'
#
loop_
_entity.id
_entity.type
_entity.pdbx_description
1 polymer ?
#
loop_
_entity_poly.entity_id
_entity_poly.type
_entity_poly.pdbx_seq_one_letter_code
_entity_poly.pdbx_strand_id
1 'polypeptide(L)' 'MYSASFLPSILVPLTGLVIPGIVSAFMLLYIERDDIG' A
#
# COMPACT_ATOMS: atom_id res chain seq x y z
N MET A 1 18.84 -14.66 20.96
CA MET A 1 17.98 -15.20 19.89
C MET A 1 17.12 -14.06 19.37
N TYR A 2 17.29 -13.67 18.11
CA TYR A 2 16.62 -12.48 17.53
C TYR A 2 15.11 -12.71 17.47
N SER A 3 14.37 -12.13 18.40
CA SER A 3 12.92 -12.05 18.30
C SER A 3 12.59 -11.15 17.11
N ALA A 4 11.72 -11.61 16.21
CA ALA A 4 11.19 -10.87 15.06
C ALA A 4 12.00 -10.85 13.74
N SER A 5 12.92 -11.80 13.50
CA SER A 5 13.58 -11.96 12.19
C SER A 5 12.63 -12.23 11.00
N PHE A 6 11.35 -12.52 11.26
CA PHE A 6 10.30 -12.70 10.24
C PHE A 6 9.66 -11.38 9.79
N LEU A 7 9.92 -10.27 10.47
CA LEU A 7 9.35 -8.97 10.13
C LEU A 7 9.70 -8.52 8.71
N PRO A 8 10.97 -8.63 8.23
CA PRO A 8 11.30 -8.22 6.87
C PRO A 8 10.48 -8.95 5.80
N SER A 9 10.26 -10.27 5.96
CA SER A 9 9.47 -11.05 5.00
C SER A 9 7.99 -10.65 4.93
N ILE A 10 7.47 -9.94 5.93
CA ILE A 10 6.08 -9.45 5.95
C ILE A 10 6.04 -7.97 5.53
N LEU A 11 6.89 -7.14 6.14
CA LEU A 11 6.86 -5.70 5.94
C LEU A 11 7.32 -5.31 4.53
N VAL A 12 8.35 -5.95 3.98
CA VAL A 12 8.87 -5.63 2.64
C VAL A 12 7.80 -5.82 1.54
N PRO A 13 7.13 -6.98 1.41
CA PRO A 13 6.08 -7.11 0.39
C PRO A 13 4.86 -6.24 0.69
N LEU A 14 4.50 -6.01 1.96
CA LEU A 14 3.38 -5.12 2.30
C LEU A 14 3.66 -3.68 1.88
N THR A 15 4.81 -3.12 2.23
CA THR A 15 5.14 -1.72 1.91
C THR A 15 5.60 -1.54 0.47
N GLY A 16 6.17 -2.57 -0.16
CA GLY A 16 6.69 -2.50 -1.52
C GLY A 16 5.68 -2.81 -2.61
N LEU A 17 4.63 -3.60 -2.31
CA LEU A 17 3.66 -4.05 -3.31
C LEU A 17 2.22 -3.74 -2.90
N VAL A 18 1.79 -4.17 -1.70
CA VAL A 18 0.38 -4.10 -1.29
C VAL A 18 -0.07 -2.66 -1.04
N ILE A 19 0.62 -1.95 -0.15
CA ILE A 19 0.31 -0.55 0.18
C ILE A 19 0.41 0.32 -1.08
N PRO A 20 1.49 0.29 -1.88
CA PRO A 20 1.57 1.09 -3.10
C PRO A 20 0.48 0.76 -4.11
N GLY A 21 0.13 -0.52 -4.31
CA GLY A 21 -0.94 -0.91 -5.21
C GLY A 21 -2.31 -0.38 -4.76
N ILE A 22 -2.62 -0.52 -3.48
CA ILE A 22 -3.86 0.00 -2.89
C ILE A 22 -3.92 1.52 -2.97
N VAL A 23 -2.85 2.21 -2.55
CA VAL A 23 -2.76 3.67 -2.59
C VAL A 23 -2.88 4.17 -4.02
N SER A 24 -2.22 3.54 -4.99
CA SER A 24 -2.29 3.95 -6.40
C SER A 24 -3.71 3.78 -6.95
N ALA A 25 -4.40 2.68 -6.63
CA ALA A 25 -5.79 2.47 -7.04
C ALA A 25 -6.73 3.53 -6.42
N PHE A 26 -6.61 3.80 -5.12
CA PHE A 26 -7.42 4.83 -4.47
C PHE A 26 -7.07 6.24 -4.95
N MET A 27 -5.81 6.52 -5.24
CA MET A 27 -5.36 7.81 -5.76
C MET A 27 -5.88 8.04 -7.17
N LEU A 28 -5.90 7.02 -8.02
CA LEU A 28 -6.56 7.07 -9.33
C LEU A 28 -8.05 7.35 -9.17
N LEU A 29 -8.73 6.60 -8.30
CA LEU A 29 -10.15 6.84 -8.01
C LEU A 29 -10.40 8.23 -7.45
N TYR A 30 -9.46 8.85 -6.74
CA TYR A 30 -9.59 10.21 -6.25
C TYR A 30 -9.44 11.25 -7.37
N ILE A 31 -8.47 11.06 -8.26
CA ILE A 31 -8.21 11.96 -9.39
C ILE A 31 -9.36 11.94 -10.40
N GLU A 32 -9.87 10.75 -10.71
CA GLU A 32 -10.98 10.54 -11.66
C GLU A 32 -12.35 10.82 -11.04
N ARG A 33 -12.42 11.35 -9.81
CA ARG A 33 -13.70 11.79 -9.27
C ARG A 33 -14.08 13.08 -9.96
N ASP A 34 -15.09 12.99 -10.83
CA ASP A 34 -15.81 14.16 -11.28
C ASP A 34 -16.39 14.90 -10.07
N ASP A 35 -16.15 16.20 -9.99
CA ASP A 35 -16.73 17.07 -8.97
C ASP A 35 -18.24 17.14 -9.26
N ILE A 36 -19.05 16.48 -8.43
CA ILE A 36 -20.51 16.55 -8.51
C ILE A 36 -20.93 17.89 -7.86
N GLY A 37 -20.62 18.98 -8.56
CA GLY A 37 -21.05 20.34 -8.28
C GLY A 37 -22.21 20.78 -9.16
#